data_AF-A0A6C0CT97-F1
#
_entry.id   AF-A0A6C0CT97-F1
#
_cell.length_a   1.000
_cell.length_b   1.000
_cell.length_c   1.000
_cell.angle_alpha   90.00
_cell.angle_beta   90.00
_cell.angle_gamma   90.00
#
_symmetry.space_group_name_H-M   'P 1'
#
loop_
_entity.id
_entity.type
_entity.pdbx_description
1 polymer ?
#
loop_
_entity_poly.entity_id
_entity_poly.type
_entity_poly.pdbx_seq_one_letter_code
_entity_poly.pdbx_strand_id
1 'polypeptide(L)'
;METTLCEEIEKIQITKDVPIPTKKQCHLLVENSYKNPITGRKLDPNAPNGLYRKMVNECKDIQKELDQLAKPKDAPYKPELDIYEDTHKKVLRLRLRNALRKALRPILNHRDTLENRIHYAKVVRTYLNHVQSCIHSSKQNPLKVALFEEKEGHLKEMIYFDRRIGSESVYGTAYLNTGKGLARVLKFSIKIMSDRFTSEVDLLKKMSQLAEKGTSPNMPITYAVKKCITPKDMTLLKNPSAIKLMKTGGYYVVLNELANGDTHDFFKFTYTNREYESVITQMLFALQAFHNLGYVHNDAHLGNFLWHKISPGGFWQYQYNNTIIYVPNTGYLMVLWDPGFAKQKRLPDLYPNIDFYRTIRLLMSISTSKYYQDKNMIGIDIEALRPFDKILYTMISNDLVKSSFIKTFIEVFDNLKLFHHIYYKNKKVNTLPPNSVILNKIPYKL
;
A
#
# COMPACT_ATOMS: atom_id res chain seq x y z
N MET A 1 10.96 -23.33 -15.56
CA MET A 1 10.73 -21.88 -15.31
C MET A 1 10.13 -21.63 -13.90
N GLU A 2 10.39 -22.52 -12.93
CA GLU A 2 10.12 -22.31 -11.50
C GLU A 2 11.37 -21.79 -10.76
N THR A 3 12.51 -21.69 -11.44
CA THR A 3 13.84 -21.46 -10.88
C THR A 3 14.15 -19.99 -10.56
N THR A 4 13.55 -19.02 -11.25
CA THR A 4 13.95 -17.61 -11.09
C THR A 4 13.48 -16.96 -9.78
N LEU A 5 12.36 -17.43 -9.19
CA LEU A 5 11.90 -16.94 -7.89
C LEU A 5 12.74 -17.51 -6.74
N CYS A 6 13.19 -18.77 -6.84
CA CYS A 6 14.14 -19.34 -5.89
C CYS A 6 15.49 -18.63 -5.96
N GLU A 7 16.00 -18.37 -7.18
CA GLU A 7 17.27 -17.66 -7.39
C GLU A 7 17.23 -16.20 -6.93
N GLU A 8 16.10 -15.50 -7.05
CA GLU A 8 15.94 -14.14 -6.53
C GLU A 8 15.72 -14.11 -5.01
N ILE A 9 15.04 -15.12 -4.43
CA ILE A 9 14.95 -15.30 -2.97
C ILE A 9 16.31 -15.67 -2.36
N GLU A 10 17.14 -16.44 -3.07
CA GLU A 10 18.53 -16.74 -2.68
C GLU A 10 19.42 -15.49 -2.67
N LYS A 11 19.18 -14.53 -3.57
CA LYS A 11 19.92 -13.25 -3.62
C LYS A 11 19.55 -12.28 -2.49
N ILE A 12 18.39 -12.46 -1.84
CA ILE A 12 18.02 -11.74 -0.61
C ILE A 12 18.78 -12.40 0.53
N GLN A 13 20.07 -12.04 0.71
CA GLN A 13 21.00 -12.50 1.76
C GLN A 13 20.35 -13.29 2.91
N ILE A 14 20.08 -14.58 2.67
CA ILE A 14 20.01 -15.57 3.73
C ILE A 14 21.48 -15.72 4.12
N THR A 15 21.83 -15.13 5.25
CA THR A 15 23.16 -15.19 5.85
C THR A 15 23.73 -16.59 5.69
N LYS A 16 24.89 -16.70 5.01
CA LYS A 16 25.67 -17.93 4.81
C LYS A 16 25.37 -18.96 5.90
N ASP A 17 24.70 -20.03 5.51
CA ASP A 17 24.08 -21.00 6.40
C ASP A 17 25.05 -21.49 7.47
N VAL A 18 24.71 -21.19 8.72
CA VAL A 18 25.12 -22.03 9.82
C VAL A 18 24.37 -23.35 9.61
N PRO A 19 25.06 -24.49 9.44
CA PRO A 19 24.36 -25.75 9.28
C PRO A 19 23.48 -25.99 10.52
N ILE A 20 22.28 -26.51 10.30
CA ILE A 20 21.25 -26.60 11.36
C ILE A 20 21.38 -27.94 12.10
N PRO A 21 21.35 -27.97 13.45
CA PRO A 21 21.49 -29.21 14.20
C PRO A 21 20.31 -30.16 13.98
N THR A 22 20.60 -31.43 13.73
CA THR A 22 19.65 -32.56 13.86
C THR A 22 19.26 -32.79 15.32
N LYS A 23 18.20 -33.57 15.58
CA LYS A 23 17.80 -33.96 16.96
C LYS A 23 18.96 -34.55 17.75
N LYS A 24 19.73 -35.46 17.14
CA LYS A 24 20.94 -36.05 17.74
C LYS A 24 21.98 -34.97 18.07
N GLN A 25 22.14 -33.98 17.20
CA GLN A 25 23.06 -32.87 17.42
C GLN A 25 22.55 -31.88 18.49
N CYS A 26 21.25 -31.66 18.63
CA CYS A 26 20.70 -30.91 19.76
C CYS A 26 20.91 -31.64 21.09
N HIS A 27 20.76 -32.96 21.13
CA HIS A 27 21.12 -33.74 22.33
C HIS A 27 22.61 -33.59 22.66
N LEU A 28 23.50 -33.70 21.67
CA LEU A 28 24.94 -33.48 21.86
C LEU A 28 25.28 -32.05 22.31
N LEU A 29 24.51 -31.04 21.88
CA LEU A 29 24.69 -29.66 22.33
C LEU A 29 24.18 -29.45 23.77
N VAL A 30 23.17 -30.19 24.21
CA VAL A 30 22.70 -30.18 25.61
C VAL A 30 23.72 -30.89 26.51
N GLU A 31 24.28 -32.00 26.05
CA GLU A 31 25.32 -32.76 26.77
C GLU A 31 26.64 -31.97 26.84
N ASN A 32 26.97 -31.18 25.83
CA ASN A 32 28.14 -30.32 25.81
C ASN A 32 27.87 -28.99 25.10
N SER A 33 27.41 -28.00 25.86
CA SER A 33 27.03 -26.67 25.35
C SER A 33 28.21 -25.89 24.74
N TYR A 34 29.45 -26.27 25.06
CA TYR A 34 30.65 -25.58 24.58
C TYR A 34 31.21 -26.17 23.29
N LYS A 35 30.52 -27.12 22.64
CA LYS A 35 30.97 -27.74 21.40
C LYS A 35 29.87 -27.73 20.35
N ASN A 36 30.18 -27.22 19.17
CA ASN A 36 29.26 -27.24 18.04
C ASN A 36 29.10 -28.70 17.58
N PRO A 37 27.89 -29.27 17.65
CA PRO A 37 27.65 -30.69 17.36
C PRO A 37 27.74 -31.02 15.86
N ILE A 38 27.84 -30.02 14.99
CA ILE A 38 27.97 -30.19 13.54
C ILE A 38 29.41 -30.04 13.09
N THR A 39 30.11 -29.02 13.60
CA THR A 39 31.47 -28.70 13.16
C THR A 39 32.54 -29.20 14.11
N GLY A 40 32.17 -29.68 15.31
CA GLY A 40 33.09 -30.10 16.37
C GLY A 40 33.86 -28.94 17.04
N ARG A 41 33.69 -27.69 16.57
CA ARG A 41 34.41 -26.51 17.06
C ARG A 41 33.90 -26.06 18.43
N LYS A 42 34.77 -25.44 19.22
CA LYS A 42 34.38 -24.83 20.50
C LYS A 42 33.40 -23.67 20.26
N LEU A 43 32.30 -23.65 21.00
CA LEU A 43 31.34 -22.55 21.03
C LEU A 43 31.69 -21.62 22.18
N ASP A 44 31.76 -20.32 21.88
CA ASP A 44 31.85 -19.27 22.88
C ASP A 44 30.46 -18.66 23.10
N PRO A 45 29.86 -18.81 24.30
CA PRO A 45 28.55 -18.24 24.64
C PRO A 45 28.49 -16.71 24.54
N ASN A 46 29.65 -16.05 24.62
CA ASN A 46 29.80 -14.60 24.60
C ASN A 46 30.22 -14.07 23.22
N ALA A 47 30.38 -14.95 22.22
CA ALA A 47 30.78 -14.53 20.89
C ALA A 47 29.79 -13.49 20.32
N PRO A 48 30.29 -12.35 19.81
CA PRO A 48 29.43 -11.25 19.31
C PRO A 48 28.62 -11.66 18.08
N ASN A 49 29.01 -12.73 17.39
CA ASN A 49 28.24 -13.28 16.27
C ASN A 49 26.91 -13.95 16.70
N GLY A 50 26.70 -14.16 18.01
CA GLY A 50 25.48 -14.73 18.57
C GLY A 50 25.21 -16.18 18.15
N LEU A 51 26.20 -16.88 17.60
CA LEU A 51 26.06 -18.23 17.03
C LEU A 51 25.54 -19.22 18.07
N TYR A 52 26.12 -19.19 19.28
CA TYR A 52 25.68 -20.02 20.40
C TYR A 52 24.21 -19.77 20.75
N ARG A 53 23.80 -18.50 20.91
CA ARG A 53 22.41 -18.14 21.23
C ARG A 53 21.44 -18.57 20.14
N LYS A 54 21.84 -18.44 18.86
CA LYS A 54 21.04 -18.91 17.73
C LYS A 54 20.85 -20.43 17.76
N MET A 55 21.92 -21.21 17.91
CA MET A 55 21.84 -22.67 17.97
C MET A 55 21.03 -23.18 19.18
N VAL A 56 21.20 -22.54 20.35
CA VAL A 56 20.44 -22.89 21.55
C VAL A 56 18.95 -22.57 21.38
N ASN A 57 18.60 -21.40 20.83
CA ASN A 57 17.21 -21.05 20.58
C ASN A 57 16.58 -21.98 19.54
N GLU A 58 17.30 -22.32 18.48
CA GLU A 58 16.84 -23.28 17.48
C GLU A 58 16.60 -24.68 18.07
N CYS A 59 17.49 -25.18 18.92
CA CYS A 59 17.27 -26.47 19.61
C CYS A 59 16.09 -26.41 20.59
N LYS A 60 15.87 -25.28 21.27
CA LYS A 60 14.69 -25.08 22.13
C LYS A 60 13.39 -25.07 21.34
N ASP A 61 13.39 -24.42 20.17
CA ASP A 61 12.22 -24.39 19.28
C ASP A 61 11.92 -25.79 18.72
N ILE A 62 12.95 -26.54 18.31
CA ILE A 62 12.82 -27.94 17.86
C ILE A 62 12.24 -28.82 18.97
N GLN A 63 12.73 -28.68 20.21
CA GLN A 63 12.24 -29.47 21.34
C GLN A 63 10.77 -29.15 21.66
N LYS A 64 10.41 -27.87 21.72
CA LYS A 64 9.03 -27.42 21.98
C LYS A 64 8.04 -27.91 20.91
N GLU A 65 8.47 -28.02 19.67
CA GLU A 65 7.65 -28.56 18.57
C GLU A 65 7.51 -30.08 18.62
N LEU A 66 8.56 -30.82 19.02
CA LEU A 66 8.47 -32.27 19.26
C LEU A 66 7.54 -32.60 20.43
N ASP A 67 7.60 -31.82 21.51
CA ASP A 67 6.73 -32.00 22.68
C ASP A 67 5.25 -31.74 22.34
N GLN A 68 4.97 -30.87 21.36
CA GLN A 68 3.61 -30.64 20.85
C GLN A 68 3.11 -31.79 19.97
N LEU A 69 4.00 -32.47 19.24
CA LEU A 69 3.69 -33.63 18.40
C LEU A 69 3.58 -34.93 19.19
N ALA A 70 4.23 -35.01 20.36
CA ALA A 70 4.17 -36.15 21.28
C ALA A 70 2.87 -36.22 22.10
N LYS A 71 1.95 -35.24 21.96
CA LYS A 71 0.62 -35.33 22.58
C LYS A 71 -0.16 -36.49 21.92
N PRO A 72 -0.53 -37.54 22.68
CA PRO A 72 -1.09 -38.74 22.08
C PRO A 72 -2.47 -38.45 21.50
N LYS A 73 -2.68 -38.85 20.23
CA LYS A 73 -3.98 -39.32 19.77
C LYS A 73 -3.97 -40.82 20.00
N ASP A 74 -4.99 -41.32 20.69
CA ASP A 74 -5.14 -42.73 21.09
C ASP A 74 -4.85 -43.68 19.93
N ALA A 75 -3.63 -44.23 19.89
CA ALA A 75 -3.25 -45.30 18.98
C ALA A 75 -2.05 -46.05 19.58
N PRO A 76 -2.05 -47.40 19.55
CA PRO A 76 -0.96 -48.20 20.09
C PRO A 76 0.34 -47.99 19.30
N TYR A 77 1.40 -47.72 20.04
CA TYR A 77 2.76 -47.42 19.58
C TYR A 77 3.42 -48.64 18.91
N LYS A 78 3.90 -48.47 17.67
CA LYS A 78 4.90 -49.35 17.03
C LYS A 78 6.18 -48.54 16.75
N PRO A 79 7.36 -48.92 17.26
CA PRO A 79 8.64 -48.51 16.67
C PRO A 79 8.86 -49.37 15.40
N GLU A 80 9.53 -48.98 14.32
CA GLU A 80 10.77 -48.22 14.19
C GLU A 80 11.02 -47.91 12.69
N LEU A 81 11.94 -46.98 12.41
CA LEU A 81 12.54 -46.57 11.12
C LEU A 81 11.74 -45.72 10.08
N ASP A 82 10.48 -45.99 9.75
CA ASP A 82 9.79 -45.23 8.67
C ASP A 82 9.32 -43.82 9.08
N ILE A 83 9.23 -43.56 10.39
CA ILE A 83 8.75 -42.27 10.94
C ILE A 83 9.81 -41.17 10.76
N TYR A 84 11.10 -41.52 10.67
CA TYR A 84 12.17 -40.52 10.70
C TYR A 84 12.31 -39.76 9.37
N GLU A 85 12.14 -40.45 8.25
CA GLU A 85 12.20 -39.83 6.92
C GLU A 85 10.97 -38.95 6.65
N ASP A 86 9.79 -39.40 7.08
CA ASP A 86 8.53 -38.64 6.98
C ASP A 86 8.51 -37.42 7.92
N THR A 87 9.03 -37.56 9.15
CA THR A 87 9.15 -36.44 10.09
C THR A 87 10.17 -35.39 9.59
N HIS A 88 11.30 -35.81 9.02
CA HIS A 88 12.28 -34.89 8.46
C HIS A 88 11.72 -34.13 7.24
N LYS A 89 11.05 -34.83 6.31
CA LYS A 89 10.35 -34.21 5.17
C LYS A 89 9.25 -33.25 5.62
N LYS A 90 8.50 -33.58 6.67
CA LYS A 90 7.47 -32.70 7.27
C LYS A 90 8.08 -31.44 7.88
N VAL A 91 9.17 -31.55 8.64
CA VAL A 91 9.90 -30.41 9.22
C VAL A 91 10.46 -29.50 8.12
N LEU A 92 11.06 -30.07 7.07
CA LEU A 92 11.55 -29.30 5.93
C LEU A 92 10.43 -28.55 5.19
N ARG A 93 9.28 -29.20 4.95
CA ARG A 93 8.10 -28.55 4.33
C ARG A 93 7.56 -27.40 5.20
N LEU A 94 7.50 -27.58 6.51
CA LEU A 94 7.07 -26.55 7.45
C LEU A 94 8.05 -25.36 7.49
N ARG A 95 9.36 -25.63 7.49
CA ARG A 95 10.40 -24.60 7.44
C ARG A 95 10.35 -23.81 6.14
N LEU A 96 10.25 -24.49 5.00
CA LEU A 96 10.07 -23.85 3.69
C LEU A 96 8.80 -22.99 3.69
N ARG A 97 7.68 -23.49 4.22
CA ARG A 97 6.44 -22.72 4.35
C ARG A 97 6.62 -21.47 5.22
N ASN A 98 7.37 -21.55 6.32
CA ASN A 98 7.61 -20.41 7.21
C ASN A 98 8.59 -19.39 6.61
N ALA A 99 9.65 -19.85 5.93
CA ALA A 99 10.55 -19.00 5.18
C ALA A 99 9.81 -18.27 4.04
N LEU A 100 9.00 -18.99 3.27
CA LEU A 100 8.13 -18.42 2.23
C LEU A 100 7.13 -17.44 2.83
N ARG A 101 6.46 -17.77 3.95
CA ARG A 101 5.57 -16.83 4.64
C ARG A 101 6.29 -15.55 5.05
N LYS A 102 7.50 -15.65 5.60
CA LYS A 102 8.29 -14.49 6.02
C LYS A 102 8.70 -13.63 4.82
N ALA A 103 9.12 -14.25 3.71
CA ALA A 103 9.46 -13.57 2.46
C ALA A 103 8.24 -12.94 1.77
N LEU A 104 7.09 -13.60 1.83
CA LEU A 104 5.83 -13.13 1.23
C LEU A 104 5.08 -12.16 2.13
N ARG A 105 5.37 -12.08 3.44
CA ARG A 105 4.63 -11.21 4.36
C ARG A 105 4.64 -9.74 3.92
N PRO A 106 5.75 -9.12 3.49
CA PRO A 106 5.73 -7.75 2.95
C PRO A 106 4.88 -7.60 1.69
N ILE A 107 4.68 -8.68 0.92
CA ILE A 107 3.84 -8.71 -0.27
C ILE A 107 2.36 -8.88 0.11
N LEU A 108 2.06 -9.71 1.11
CA LEU A 108 0.70 -9.93 1.60
C LEU A 108 0.19 -8.74 2.42
N ASN A 109 1.07 -8.11 3.20
CA ASN A 109 0.82 -6.95 4.06
C ASN A 109 1.36 -5.66 3.43
N HIS A 110 1.39 -5.61 2.10
CA HIS A 110 1.99 -4.50 1.34
C HIS A 110 1.39 -3.13 1.64
N ARG A 111 0.21 -3.06 2.28
CA ARG A 111 -0.48 -1.80 2.57
C ARG A 111 -0.20 -1.24 3.96
N ASP A 112 0.28 -2.07 4.90
CA ASP A 112 0.33 -1.73 6.33
C ASP A 112 1.21 -0.52 6.65
N THR A 113 2.33 -0.35 5.93
CA THR A 113 3.23 0.79 6.09
C THR A 113 3.68 1.32 4.74
N LEU A 114 4.20 2.56 4.72
CA LEU A 114 4.74 3.14 3.49
C LEU A 114 5.94 2.34 2.97
N GLU A 115 6.79 1.81 3.85
CA GLU A 115 7.92 0.96 3.48
C GLU A 115 7.46 -0.34 2.81
N ASN A 116 6.40 -0.97 3.32
CA ASN A 116 5.81 -2.15 2.70
C ASN A 116 5.22 -1.82 1.32
N ARG A 117 4.56 -0.66 1.17
CA ARG A 117 4.02 -0.19 -0.12
C ARG A 117 5.12 0.01 -1.15
N ILE A 118 6.21 0.66 -0.74
CA ILE A 118 7.40 0.88 -1.59
C ILE A 118 8.07 -0.45 -1.95
N HIS A 119 8.22 -1.36 -0.98
CA HIS A 119 8.82 -2.67 -1.22
C HIS A 119 7.98 -3.47 -2.23
N TYR A 120 6.66 -3.51 -2.05
CA TYR A 120 5.75 -4.15 -2.98
C TYR A 120 5.81 -3.53 -4.38
N ALA A 121 5.90 -2.19 -4.46
CA ALA A 121 6.09 -1.50 -5.74
C ALA A 121 7.35 -1.96 -6.47
N LYS A 122 8.46 -2.17 -5.75
CA LYS A 122 9.70 -2.71 -6.32
C LYS A 122 9.49 -4.13 -6.86
N VAL A 123 8.84 -5.01 -6.10
CA VAL A 123 8.53 -6.39 -6.52
C VAL A 123 7.67 -6.38 -7.79
N VAL A 124 6.61 -5.57 -7.82
CA VAL A 124 5.74 -5.47 -8.99
C VAL A 124 6.50 -4.93 -10.20
N ARG A 125 7.36 -3.91 -10.04
CA ARG A 125 8.19 -3.40 -11.15
C ARG A 125 9.15 -4.44 -11.72
N THR A 126 9.84 -5.19 -10.87
CA THR A 126 10.70 -6.28 -11.31
C THR A 126 9.91 -7.29 -12.15
N TYR A 127 8.72 -7.67 -11.69
CA TYR A 127 7.82 -8.54 -12.46
C TYR A 127 7.41 -7.92 -13.81
N LEU A 128 7.15 -6.61 -13.85
CA LEU A 128 6.73 -5.90 -15.05
C LEU A 128 7.86 -5.63 -16.07
N ASN A 129 9.13 -5.75 -15.71
CA ASN A 129 10.27 -5.54 -16.63
C ASN A 129 10.23 -6.47 -17.85
N HIS A 130 9.64 -7.66 -17.70
CA HIS A 130 9.49 -8.64 -18.76
C HIS A 130 8.23 -8.44 -19.61
N VAL A 131 7.35 -7.51 -19.22
CA VAL A 131 6.08 -7.25 -19.91
C VAL A 131 6.29 -6.22 -21.02
N GLN A 132 6.68 -6.71 -22.18
CA GLN A 132 7.13 -5.89 -23.30
C GLN A 132 6.04 -5.53 -24.32
N SER A 133 4.83 -6.07 -24.25
CA SER A 133 3.78 -5.76 -25.24
C SER A 133 2.87 -4.57 -24.85
N CYS A 134 2.23 -3.98 -25.85
CA CYS A 134 0.98 -3.23 -25.66
C CYS A 134 -0.18 -4.19 -25.41
N ILE A 135 -1.41 -3.69 -25.29
CA ILE A 135 -2.57 -4.55 -25.04
C ILE A 135 -2.89 -5.33 -26.32
N HIS A 136 -3.06 -6.65 -26.20
CA HIS A 136 -3.56 -7.52 -27.26
C HIS A 136 -4.81 -8.28 -26.80
N SER A 137 -5.54 -8.85 -27.77
CA SER A 137 -6.58 -9.83 -27.48
C SER A 137 -5.96 -11.07 -26.83
N SER A 138 -6.61 -11.59 -25.80
CA SER A 138 -6.15 -12.83 -25.19
C SER A 138 -6.34 -14.01 -26.16
N LYS A 139 -5.28 -14.81 -26.33
CA LYS A 139 -5.28 -16.07 -27.08
C LYS A 139 -6.11 -17.14 -26.38
N GLN A 140 -6.14 -17.13 -25.04
CA GLN A 140 -6.90 -18.10 -24.24
C GLN A 140 -8.38 -17.74 -24.11
N ASN A 141 -8.71 -16.46 -24.11
CA ASN A 141 -10.10 -16.00 -24.01
C ASN A 141 -10.30 -14.75 -24.90
N PRO A 142 -10.86 -14.89 -26.11
CA PRO A 142 -11.09 -13.77 -27.02
C PRO A 142 -11.98 -12.65 -26.46
N LEU A 143 -12.70 -12.90 -25.37
CA LEU A 143 -13.48 -11.88 -24.65
C LEU A 143 -12.66 -11.14 -23.58
N LYS A 144 -11.35 -11.35 -23.49
CA LYS A 144 -10.45 -10.61 -22.62
C LYS A 144 -9.33 -9.97 -23.42
N VAL A 145 -8.76 -8.93 -22.82
CA VAL A 145 -7.52 -8.31 -23.29
C VAL A 145 -6.40 -8.63 -22.29
N ALA A 146 -5.16 -8.62 -22.75
CA ALA A 146 -4.00 -9.01 -21.96
C ALA A 146 -2.72 -8.26 -22.32
N LEU A 147 -1.78 -8.24 -21.37
CA LEU A 147 -0.38 -7.87 -21.59
C LEU A 147 0.47 -9.13 -21.70
N PHE A 148 1.50 -9.06 -22.55
CA PHE A 148 2.34 -10.18 -22.93
C PHE A 148 3.81 -9.89 -22.60
N GLU A 149 4.52 -10.98 -22.31
CA GLU A 149 5.96 -11.07 -22.37
C GLU A 149 6.36 -11.48 -23.79
N GLU A 150 7.36 -10.79 -24.34
CA GLU A 150 7.99 -11.16 -25.61
C GLU A 150 9.37 -11.73 -25.30
N LYS A 151 9.59 -13.00 -25.65
CA LYS A 151 10.89 -13.65 -25.50
C LYS A 151 11.20 -14.46 -26.74
N GLU A 152 12.33 -14.17 -27.39
CA GLU A 152 12.80 -14.89 -28.58
C GLU A 152 11.72 -14.99 -29.68
N GLY A 153 10.93 -13.92 -29.87
CA GLY A 153 9.85 -13.88 -30.86
C GLY A 153 8.54 -14.57 -30.43
N HIS A 154 8.48 -15.17 -29.24
CA HIS A 154 7.26 -15.77 -28.71
C HIS A 154 6.53 -14.82 -27.75
N LEU A 155 5.25 -14.56 -28.04
CA LEU A 155 4.35 -13.80 -27.18
C LEU A 155 3.62 -14.71 -26.19
N LYS A 156 3.91 -14.53 -24.90
CA LYS A 156 3.31 -15.26 -23.78
C LYS A 156 2.42 -14.33 -22.94
N GLU A 157 1.19 -14.74 -22.69
CA GLU A 157 0.24 -13.98 -21.87
C GLU A 157 0.66 -13.94 -20.40
N MET A 158 0.72 -12.73 -19.84
CA MET A 158 1.17 -12.52 -18.46
C MET A 158 0.06 -11.97 -17.56
N ILE A 159 -0.67 -10.95 -18.04
CA ILE A 159 -1.64 -10.20 -17.24
C ILE A 159 -2.93 -10.05 -18.03
N TYR A 160 -4.05 -10.51 -17.49
CA TYR A 160 -5.38 -10.31 -18.06
C TYR A 160 -6.07 -9.13 -17.35
N PHE A 161 -6.86 -8.40 -18.13
CA PHE A 161 -7.74 -7.37 -17.63
C PHE A 161 -9.08 -8.04 -17.32
N ASP A 162 -9.45 -8.12 -16.05
CA ASP A 162 -10.57 -8.97 -15.62
C ASP A 162 -11.88 -8.19 -15.53
N ARG A 163 -12.10 -7.49 -14.41
CA ARG A 163 -13.28 -6.67 -14.17
C ARG A 163 -12.90 -5.20 -14.27
N ARG A 164 -13.74 -4.42 -14.95
CA ARG A 164 -13.69 -2.95 -14.87
C ARG A 164 -13.98 -2.51 -13.43
N ILE A 165 -13.08 -1.72 -12.88
CA ILE A 165 -13.20 -1.11 -11.56
C ILE A 165 -13.37 0.41 -11.73
N GLY A 166 -14.15 1.04 -10.85
CA GLY A 166 -14.52 2.45 -10.97
C GLY A 166 -15.65 2.72 -11.97
N SER A 167 -16.05 3.99 -12.06
CA SER A 167 -17.09 4.47 -12.97
C SER A 167 -16.57 4.58 -14.41
N GLU A 168 -17.50 4.61 -15.37
CA GLU A 168 -17.16 5.06 -16.72
C GLU A 168 -16.72 6.51 -16.66
N SER A 169 -15.53 6.79 -17.19
CA SER A 169 -14.97 8.13 -17.26
C SER A 169 -14.57 8.43 -18.70
N VAL A 170 -14.78 9.68 -19.13
CA VAL A 170 -14.30 10.20 -20.41
C VAL A 170 -12.76 10.11 -20.49
N TYR A 171 -12.09 10.11 -19.35
CA TYR A 171 -10.63 10.18 -19.21
C TYR A 171 -9.95 8.81 -19.19
N GLY A 172 -10.69 7.72 -19.06
CA GLY A 172 -10.13 6.37 -19.13
C GLY A 172 -10.96 5.31 -18.43
N THR A 173 -10.46 4.07 -18.47
CA THR A 173 -11.11 2.92 -17.85
C THR A 173 -10.10 2.17 -16.99
N ALA A 174 -10.46 1.87 -15.74
CA ALA A 174 -9.63 1.11 -14.83
C ALA A 174 -10.07 -0.36 -14.75
N TYR A 175 -9.10 -1.27 -14.60
CA TYR A 175 -9.30 -2.70 -14.54
C TYR A 175 -8.54 -3.30 -13.36
N LEU A 176 -9.12 -4.35 -12.77
CA LEU A 176 -8.38 -5.23 -11.87
C LEU A 176 -7.50 -6.19 -12.69
N ASN A 177 -6.25 -6.35 -12.29
CA ASN A 177 -5.38 -7.34 -12.89
C ASN A 177 -5.74 -8.78 -12.43
N THR A 178 -5.65 -9.72 -13.36
CA THR A 178 -5.57 -11.14 -13.07
C THR A 178 -4.47 -11.78 -13.90
N GLY A 179 -4.13 -13.05 -13.63
CA GLY A 179 -3.02 -13.70 -14.30
C GLY A 179 -2.79 -15.11 -13.80
N LYS A 180 -1.81 -15.76 -14.43
CA LYS A 180 -1.24 -17.03 -13.96
C LYS A 180 0.05 -16.74 -13.18
N GLY A 181 0.48 -17.70 -12.36
CA GLY A 181 1.72 -17.56 -11.58
C GLY A 181 1.70 -16.33 -10.67
N LEU A 182 2.76 -15.51 -10.75
CA LEU A 182 2.97 -14.38 -9.86
C LEU A 182 1.91 -13.27 -10.02
N ALA A 183 1.38 -13.04 -11.23
CA ALA A 183 0.27 -12.09 -11.44
C ALA A 183 -1.04 -12.49 -10.76
N ARG A 184 -1.18 -13.74 -10.31
CA ARG A 184 -2.32 -14.15 -9.47
C ARG A 184 -2.22 -13.56 -8.06
N VAL A 185 -0.99 -13.47 -7.55
CA VAL A 185 -0.67 -13.01 -6.18
C VAL A 185 -0.49 -11.50 -6.14
N LEU A 186 0.21 -10.93 -7.14
CA LEU A 186 0.39 -9.49 -7.26
C LEU A 186 -0.91 -8.85 -7.74
N LYS A 187 -1.57 -8.10 -6.85
CA LYS A 187 -2.76 -7.31 -7.15
C LYS A 187 -2.40 -5.84 -7.38
N PHE A 188 -2.85 -5.31 -8.50
CA PHE A 188 -2.67 -3.94 -8.94
C PHE A 188 -3.82 -3.52 -9.87
N SER A 189 -4.00 -2.21 -10.04
CA SER A 189 -4.98 -1.66 -10.98
C SER A 189 -4.31 -1.27 -12.29
N ILE A 190 -5.06 -1.31 -13.39
CA ILE A 190 -4.59 -0.91 -14.71
C ILE A 190 -5.57 0.14 -15.26
N LYS A 191 -5.14 1.39 -15.39
CA LYS A 191 -5.91 2.48 -16.04
C LYS A 191 -5.46 2.59 -17.50
N ILE A 192 -6.42 2.57 -18.41
CA ILE A 192 -6.20 2.80 -19.84
C ILE A 192 -6.80 4.15 -20.18
N MET A 193 -5.99 5.04 -20.75
CA MET A 193 -6.36 6.44 -20.99
C MET A 193 -5.74 6.97 -22.27
N SER A 194 -6.34 8.01 -22.85
CA SER A 194 -5.85 8.59 -24.10
C SER A 194 -4.44 9.13 -23.94
N ASP A 195 -3.60 8.99 -24.97
CA ASP A 195 -2.24 9.53 -24.94
C ASP A 195 -2.18 11.06 -25.00
N ARG A 196 -3.33 11.71 -25.18
CA ARG A 196 -3.50 13.16 -25.04
C ARG A 196 -3.41 13.64 -23.58
N PHE A 197 -3.60 12.75 -22.60
CA PHE A 197 -3.54 13.08 -21.17
C PHE A 197 -2.13 12.94 -20.59
N THR A 198 -1.12 13.45 -21.30
CA THR A 198 0.28 13.40 -20.85
C THR A 198 0.50 14.13 -19.53
N SER A 199 -0.19 15.25 -19.32
CA SER A 199 -0.13 16.04 -18.08
C SER A 199 -0.59 15.26 -16.85
N GLU A 200 -1.68 14.49 -16.97
CA GLU A 200 -2.18 13.64 -15.88
C GLU A 200 -1.15 12.57 -15.51
N VAL A 201 -0.59 11.91 -16.52
CA VAL A 201 0.45 10.88 -16.35
C VAL A 201 1.68 11.44 -15.66
N ASP A 202 2.14 12.63 -16.07
CA ASP A 202 3.32 13.26 -15.49
C ASP A 202 3.08 13.72 -14.04
N LEU A 203 1.89 14.22 -13.73
CA LEU A 203 1.50 14.54 -12.36
C LEU A 203 1.39 13.29 -11.50
N LEU A 204 0.80 12.22 -12.00
CA LEU A 204 0.68 10.95 -11.27
C LEU A 204 2.07 10.39 -10.93
N LYS A 205 3.04 10.48 -11.86
CA LYS A 205 4.45 10.13 -11.58
C LYS A 205 5.05 11.01 -10.47
N LYS A 206 4.81 12.32 -10.47
CA LYS A 206 5.28 13.23 -9.40
C LYS A 206 4.66 12.87 -8.05
N MET A 207 3.37 12.54 -8.02
CA MET A 207 2.68 12.07 -6.82
C MET A 207 3.31 10.75 -6.32
N SER A 208 3.56 9.78 -7.20
CA SER A 208 4.27 8.54 -6.86
C SER A 208 5.63 8.80 -6.24
N GLN A 209 6.40 9.74 -6.78
CA GLN A 209 7.68 10.11 -6.20
C GLN A 209 7.57 10.68 -4.78
N LEU A 210 6.49 11.38 -4.43
CA LEU A 210 6.27 11.84 -3.05
C LEU A 210 6.09 10.67 -2.08
N ALA A 211 5.33 9.65 -2.47
CA ALA A 211 5.17 8.43 -1.67
C ALA A 211 6.51 7.67 -1.55
N GLU A 212 7.19 7.46 -2.67
CA GLU A 212 8.39 6.63 -2.72
C GLU A 212 9.61 7.23 -2.04
N LYS A 213 9.69 8.57 -1.98
CA LYS A 213 10.71 9.29 -1.22
C LYS A 213 10.38 9.41 0.27
N GLY A 214 9.23 8.90 0.71
CA GLY A 214 8.79 9.04 2.10
C GLY A 214 8.30 10.45 2.44
N THR A 215 7.97 11.29 1.45
CA THR A 215 7.54 12.68 1.67
C THR A 215 6.08 12.74 2.12
N SER A 216 5.21 11.91 1.55
CA SER A 216 3.80 11.81 1.93
C SER A 216 3.26 10.40 1.69
N PRO A 217 2.65 9.73 2.69
CA PRO A 217 2.06 8.42 2.50
C PRO A 217 0.71 8.53 1.77
N ASN A 218 0.14 9.73 1.68
CA ASN A 218 -1.19 10.00 1.13
C ASN A 218 -1.17 10.20 -0.39
N MET A 219 -0.12 9.70 -1.07
CA MET A 219 0.06 9.75 -2.51
C MET A 219 0.10 8.33 -3.12
N PRO A 220 -0.40 8.16 -4.35
CA PRO A 220 -0.49 6.88 -5.02
C PRO A 220 0.85 6.43 -5.55
N ILE A 221 1.13 5.13 -5.56
CA ILE A 221 2.33 4.57 -6.20
C ILE A 221 1.96 4.01 -7.59
N THR A 222 2.60 4.56 -8.61
CA THR A 222 2.52 4.06 -10.00
C THR A 222 3.68 3.10 -10.25
N TYR A 223 3.35 1.86 -10.57
CA TYR A 223 4.33 0.81 -10.84
C TYR A 223 4.96 1.00 -12.21
N ALA A 224 4.15 1.16 -13.26
CA ALA A 224 4.63 1.34 -14.61
C ALA A 224 3.68 2.22 -15.43
N VAL A 225 4.24 2.92 -16.40
CA VAL A 225 3.50 3.65 -17.42
C VAL A 225 4.04 3.25 -18.77
N LYS A 226 3.15 2.82 -19.66
CA LYS A 226 3.52 2.46 -21.03
C LYS A 226 2.70 3.26 -22.02
N LYS A 227 3.37 3.93 -22.96
CA LYS A 227 2.72 4.54 -24.11
C LYS A 227 2.57 3.50 -25.20
N CYS A 228 1.38 3.39 -25.75
CA CYS A 228 1.02 2.49 -26.83
C CYS A 228 0.48 3.28 -28.00
N ILE A 229 0.91 2.92 -29.20
CA ILE A 229 0.33 3.42 -30.45
C ILE A 229 -0.83 2.53 -30.87
N THR A 230 -1.67 3.04 -31.78
CA THR A 230 -2.78 2.29 -32.36
C THR A 230 -2.31 0.90 -32.80
N PRO A 231 -2.97 -0.19 -32.36
CA PRO A 231 -2.54 -1.52 -32.71
C PRO A 231 -2.70 -1.76 -34.21
N LYS A 232 -1.67 -2.36 -34.82
CA LYS A 232 -1.78 -2.97 -36.16
C LYS A 232 -2.49 -4.33 -36.13
N ASP A 233 -2.78 -4.83 -34.92
CA ASP A 233 -3.36 -6.13 -34.67
C ASP A 233 -4.88 -6.12 -34.94
N MET A 234 -5.29 -6.73 -36.05
CA MET A 234 -6.70 -6.86 -36.43
C MET A 234 -7.55 -7.63 -35.41
N THR A 235 -6.93 -8.47 -34.57
CA THR A 235 -7.68 -9.24 -33.56
C THR A 235 -8.16 -8.36 -32.40
N LEU A 236 -7.45 -7.28 -32.08
CA LEU A 236 -7.90 -6.32 -31.06
C LEU A 236 -9.04 -5.44 -31.58
N LEU A 237 -9.03 -5.10 -32.88
CA LEU A 237 -10.11 -4.32 -33.52
C LEU A 237 -11.46 -5.04 -33.41
N LYS A 238 -11.46 -6.37 -33.57
CA LYS A 238 -12.65 -7.23 -33.50
C LYS A 238 -13.04 -7.66 -32.09
N ASN A 239 -12.22 -7.38 -31.06
CA ASN A 239 -12.49 -7.80 -29.69
C ASN A 239 -13.61 -6.95 -29.06
N PRO A 240 -14.69 -7.56 -28.53
CA PRO A 240 -15.79 -6.81 -27.91
C PRO A 240 -15.39 -6.14 -26.59
N SER A 241 -14.40 -6.66 -25.89
CA SER A 241 -13.91 -6.13 -24.61
C SER A 241 -12.84 -5.05 -24.79
N ALA A 242 -12.33 -4.86 -26.01
CA ALA A 242 -11.45 -3.74 -26.31
C ALA A 242 -12.28 -2.45 -26.42
N ILE A 243 -11.97 -1.47 -25.56
CA ILE A 243 -12.62 -0.16 -25.62
C ILE A 243 -12.21 0.59 -26.89
N LYS A 244 -13.06 1.52 -27.36
CA LYS A 244 -12.84 2.31 -28.58
C LYS A 244 -11.43 2.92 -28.66
N LEU A 245 -10.95 3.45 -27.54
CA LEU A 245 -9.62 4.05 -27.44
C LEU A 245 -8.49 3.08 -27.83
N MET A 246 -8.57 1.81 -27.45
CA MET A 246 -7.58 0.80 -27.81
C MET A 246 -7.56 0.50 -29.31
N LYS A 247 -8.65 0.82 -30.04
CA LYS A 247 -8.82 0.47 -31.45
C LYS A 247 -8.43 1.59 -32.40
N THR A 248 -8.60 2.85 -32.00
CA THR A 248 -8.56 4.00 -32.93
C THR A 248 -7.51 5.06 -32.60
N GLY A 249 -6.75 4.93 -31.51
CA GLY A 249 -5.78 5.96 -31.11
C GLY A 249 -4.63 5.45 -30.25
N GLY A 250 -3.68 6.35 -29.99
CA GLY A 250 -2.65 6.14 -28.99
C GLY A 250 -3.24 6.19 -27.58
N TYR A 251 -2.67 5.40 -26.67
CA TYR A 251 -3.13 5.31 -25.29
C TYR A 251 -1.97 5.06 -24.33
N TYR A 252 -2.18 5.41 -23.06
CA TYR A 252 -1.34 4.95 -21.97
C TYR A 252 -1.96 3.73 -21.29
N VAL A 253 -1.09 2.79 -20.89
CA VAL A 253 -1.38 1.76 -19.91
C VAL A 253 -0.67 2.15 -18.62
N VAL A 254 -1.43 2.53 -17.60
CA VAL A 254 -0.93 3.00 -16.31
C VAL A 254 -1.22 1.94 -15.26
N LEU A 255 -0.17 1.33 -14.72
CA LEU A 255 -0.27 0.28 -13.70
C LEU A 255 -0.01 0.90 -12.34
N ASN A 256 -1.01 0.84 -11.47
CA ASN A 256 -1.03 1.53 -10.18
C ASN A 256 -1.32 0.58 -9.04
N GLU A 257 -1.06 1.03 -7.81
CA GLU A 257 -1.55 0.30 -6.64
C GLU A 257 -3.07 0.16 -6.64
N LEU A 258 -3.55 -0.91 -5.98
CA LEU A 258 -4.97 -1.20 -5.86
C LEU A 258 -5.47 -0.78 -4.48
N ALA A 259 -6.41 0.18 -4.45
CA ALA A 259 -7.10 0.57 -3.23
C ALA A 259 -8.18 -0.45 -2.82
N ASN A 260 -8.67 -0.34 -1.59
CA ASN A 260 -9.80 -1.15 -1.11
C ASN A 260 -11.16 -0.56 -1.48
N GLY A 261 -11.25 0.76 -1.63
CA GLY A 261 -12.44 1.48 -2.06
C GLY A 261 -12.18 2.98 -2.15
N ASP A 262 -13.19 3.75 -2.55
CA ASP A 262 -13.17 5.21 -2.51
C ASP A 262 -13.88 5.75 -1.26
N THR A 263 -13.90 7.07 -1.09
CA THR A 263 -14.53 7.68 0.07
C THR A 263 -16.06 7.61 0.02
N HIS A 264 -16.68 7.43 -1.14
CA HIS A 264 -18.11 7.10 -1.20
C HIS A 264 -18.37 5.74 -0.56
N ASP A 265 -17.53 4.74 -0.83
CA ASP A 265 -17.62 3.42 -0.20
C ASP A 265 -17.33 3.48 1.30
N PHE A 266 -16.36 4.30 1.72
CA PHE A 266 -16.04 4.48 3.14
C PHE A 266 -17.29 4.92 3.91
N PHE A 267 -17.94 6.01 3.49
CA PHE A 267 -19.09 6.60 4.18
C PHE A 267 -20.41 5.84 4.03
N LYS A 268 -20.42 4.61 3.50
CA LYS A 268 -21.60 3.72 3.61
C LYS A 268 -21.76 3.09 5.00
N PHE A 269 -20.76 3.27 5.87
CA PHE A 269 -20.74 2.72 7.22
C PHE A 269 -20.55 3.83 8.26
N THR A 270 -20.98 3.55 9.49
CA THR A 270 -20.75 4.42 10.66
C THR A 270 -19.38 4.15 11.26
N TYR A 271 -18.70 5.21 11.66
CA TYR A 271 -17.40 5.14 12.33
C TYR A 271 -17.38 6.01 13.58
N THR A 272 -16.33 5.86 14.37
CA THR A 272 -16.08 6.71 15.54
C THR A 272 -15.60 8.11 15.13
N ASN A 273 -15.80 9.11 16.00
CA ASN A 273 -15.27 10.46 15.77
C ASN A 273 -13.75 10.45 15.56
N ARG A 274 -13.02 9.55 16.23
CA ARG A 274 -11.59 9.33 16.01
C ARG A 274 -11.23 8.87 14.61
N GLU A 275 -12.04 7.98 14.02
CA GLU A 275 -11.87 7.54 12.64
C GLU A 275 -12.18 8.64 11.64
N TYR A 276 -13.29 9.38 11.86
CA TYR A 276 -13.65 10.51 11.01
C TYR A 276 -12.59 11.61 11.04
N GLU A 277 -12.15 12.05 12.22
CA GLU A 277 -11.07 13.04 12.36
C GLU A 277 -9.79 12.57 11.64
N SER A 278 -9.39 11.30 11.82
CA SER A 278 -8.21 10.75 11.15
C SER A 278 -8.33 10.79 9.62
N VAL A 279 -9.42 10.26 9.07
CA VAL A 279 -9.64 10.15 7.62
C VAL A 279 -9.71 11.52 6.97
N ILE A 280 -10.50 12.45 7.55
CA ILE A 280 -10.67 13.79 7.01
C ILE A 280 -9.34 14.55 7.07
N THR A 281 -8.60 14.49 8.18
CA THR A 281 -7.28 15.13 8.27
C THR A 281 -6.30 14.57 7.25
N GLN A 282 -6.27 13.25 7.03
CA GLN A 282 -5.43 12.65 5.99
C GLN A 282 -5.80 13.12 4.59
N MET A 283 -7.10 13.27 4.27
CA MET A 283 -7.55 13.82 2.97
C MET A 283 -7.03 15.24 2.76
N LEU A 284 -7.16 16.10 3.76
CA LEU A 284 -6.69 17.48 3.68
C LEU A 284 -5.15 17.54 3.60
N PHE A 285 -4.44 16.71 4.35
CA PHE A 285 -2.97 16.64 4.25
C PHE A 285 -2.48 16.08 2.91
N ALA A 286 -3.25 15.21 2.27
CA ALA A 286 -2.99 14.78 0.89
C ALA A 286 -3.06 15.97 -0.07
N LEU A 287 -4.09 16.81 0.03
CA LEU A 287 -4.23 18.02 -0.78
C LEU A 287 -3.08 19.00 -0.54
N GLN A 288 -2.69 19.22 0.72
CA GLN A 288 -1.55 20.06 1.04
C GLN A 288 -0.25 19.54 0.41
N ALA A 289 0.02 18.23 0.51
CA ALA A 289 1.17 17.62 -0.14
C ALA A 289 1.13 17.73 -1.67
N PHE A 290 -0.05 17.67 -2.29
CA PHE A 290 -0.23 17.93 -3.72
C PHE A 290 0.03 19.39 -4.08
N HIS A 291 -0.46 20.34 -3.27
CA HIS A 291 -0.22 21.77 -3.45
C HIS A 291 1.26 22.15 -3.38
N ASN A 292 2.04 21.42 -2.58
CA ASN A 292 3.49 21.58 -2.50
C ASN A 292 4.22 21.17 -3.81
N LEU A 293 3.57 20.44 -4.73
CA LEU A 293 4.08 20.23 -6.09
C LEU A 293 3.90 21.46 -6.99
N GLY A 294 3.21 22.51 -6.50
CA GLY A 294 2.90 23.72 -7.27
C GLY A 294 1.63 23.60 -8.13
N TYR A 295 0.69 22.71 -7.77
CA TYR A 295 -0.56 22.48 -8.49
C TYR A 295 -1.76 22.51 -7.55
N VAL A 296 -2.92 22.88 -8.08
CA VAL A 296 -4.21 22.68 -7.43
C VAL A 296 -4.91 21.54 -8.13
N HIS A 297 -5.51 20.62 -7.38
CA HIS A 297 -6.14 19.42 -7.92
C HIS A 297 -7.34 19.75 -8.79
N ASN A 298 -8.14 20.73 -8.35
CA ASN A 298 -9.31 21.27 -9.04
C ASN A 298 -10.40 20.23 -9.34
N ASP A 299 -10.30 19.04 -8.74
CA ASP A 299 -11.30 17.96 -8.74
C ASP A 299 -11.28 17.15 -7.44
N ALA A 300 -11.10 17.83 -6.31
CA ALA A 300 -11.02 17.21 -4.99
C ALA A 300 -12.41 16.81 -4.46
N HIS A 301 -13.05 15.82 -5.11
CA HIS A 301 -14.32 15.23 -4.67
C HIS A 301 -14.11 13.90 -3.94
N LEU A 302 -15.12 13.41 -3.21
CA LEU A 302 -15.00 12.21 -2.36
C LEU A 302 -14.56 10.95 -3.15
N GLY A 303 -15.01 10.78 -4.40
CA GLY A 303 -14.55 9.69 -5.27
C GLY A 303 -13.05 9.68 -5.62
N ASN A 304 -12.32 10.78 -5.42
CA ASN A 304 -10.90 10.90 -5.75
C ASN A 304 -9.99 10.73 -4.53
N PHE A 305 -10.57 10.44 -3.37
CA PHE A 305 -9.84 9.98 -2.19
C PHE A 305 -10.11 8.49 -2.01
N LEU A 306 -9.09 7.67 -2.21
CA LEU A 306 -9.20 6.23 -2.09
C LEU A 306 -8.54 5.78 -0.80
N TRP A 307 -9.10 4.73 -0.19
CA TRP A 307 -8.61 4.22 1.08
C TRP A 307 -7.97 2.84 0.93
N HIS A 308 -6.92 2.63 1.70
CA HIS A 308 -6.31 1.33 1.91
C HIS A 308 -6.61 0.87 3.34
N LYS A 309 -7.08 -0.38 3.48
CA LYS A 309 -7.16 -1.01 4.80
C LYS A 309 -5.74 -1.35 5.26
N ILE A 310 -5.40 -0.88 6.45
CA ILE A 310 -4.10 -1.11 7.08
C ILE A 310 -4.29 -1.59 8.51
N SER A 311 -3.25 -2.16 9.10
CA SER A 311 -3.23 -2.50 10.52
C SER A 311 -3.38 -1.23 11.38
N PRO A 312 -4.39 -1.13 12.26
CA PRO A 312 -4.58 0.04 13.12
C PRO A 312 -3.52 0.13 14.22
N GLY A 313 -3.34 1.33 14.78
CA GLY A 313 -2.47 1.58 15.92
C GLY A 313 -1.34 2.57 15.63
N GLY A 314 -0.91 3.29 16.67
CA GLY A 314 0.09 4.35 16.58
C GLY A 314 -0.39 5.63 15.90
N PHE A 315 0.56 6.51 15.58
CA PHE A 315 0.33 7.83 14.99
C PHE A 315 1.26 8.09 13.82
N TRP A 316 0.70 8.72 12.78
CA TRP A 316 1.45 9.35 11.71
C TRP A 316 1.91 10.73 12.16
N GLN A 317 3.19 11.03 11.97
CA GLN A 317 3.75 12.36 12.19
C GLN A 317 3.80 13.15 10.89
N TYR A 318 3.19 14.33 10.90
CA TYR A 318 3.31 15.35 9.89
C TYR A 318 4.02 16.57 10.48
N GLN A 319 4.72 17.35 9.67
CA GLN A 319 5.46 18.53 10.12
C GLN A 319 5.18 19.72 9.22
N TYR A 320 4.82 20.83 9.86
CA TYR A 320 4.74 22.16 9.26
C TYR A 320 5.57 23.14 10.08
N ASN A 321 6.63 23.70 9.48
CA ASN A 321 7.62 24.51 10.20
C ASN A 321 8.15 23.79 11.46
N ASN A 322 7.94 24.39 12.64
CA ASN A 322 8.37 23.86 13.94
C ASN A 322 7.24 23.13 14.70
N THR A 323 6.12 22.85 14.02
CA THR A 323 4.97 22.16 14.61
C THR A 323 4.85 20.76 14.01
N ILE A 324 4.82 19.76 14.87
CA ILE A 324 4.52 18.37 14.51
C ILE A 324 3.05 18.12 14.80
N ILE A 325 2.33 17.53 13.85
CA ILE A 325 0.94 17.12 13.99
C ILE A 325 0.89 15.60 13.96
N TYR A 326 0.17 15.00 14.91
CA TYR A 326 0.02 13.57 15.07
C TYR A 326 -1.41 13.16 14.70
N VAL A 327 -1.53 12.32 13.67
CA VAL A 327 -2.81 11.80 13.19
C VAL A 327 -2.90 10.32 13.58
N PRO A 328 -3.94 9.88 14.32
CA PRO A 328 -4.05 8.49 14.74
C PRO A 328 -4.25 7.57 13.55
N ASN A 329 -3.51 6.47 13.49
CA ASN A 329 -3.79 5.42 12.52
C ASN A 329 -4.95 4.54 13.03
N THR A 330 -6.13 4.75 12.46
CA THR A 330 -7.35 4.01 12.80
C THR A 330 -7.59 2.79 11.90
N GLY A 331 -6.57 2.38 11.13
CA GLY A 331 -6.66 1.24 10.21
C GLY A 331 -7.04 1.64 8.78
N TYR A 332 -6.98 2.94 8.45
CA TYR A 332 -7.24 3.48 7.13
C TYR A 332 -6.14 4.46 6.72
N LEU A 333 -5.61 4.26 5.52
CA LEU A 333 -4.73 5.22 4.84
C LEU A 333 -5.47 5.85 3.67
N MET A 334 -5.65 7.17 3.70
CA MET A 334 -6.27 7.92 2.60
C MET A 334 -5.22 8.34 1.58
N VAL A 335 -5.52 8.17 0.30
CA VAL A 335 -4.64 8.50 -0.82
C VAL A 335 -5.41 9.35 -1.83
N LEU A 336 -4.79 10.44 -2.29
CA LEU A 336 -5.37 11.32 -3.32
C LEU A 336 -5.12 10.76 -4.73
N TRP A 337 -6.13 10.76 -5.58
CA TRP A 337 -6.08 10.22 -6.95
C TRP A 337 -6.69 11.18 -7.97
N ASP A 338 -6.45 10.84 -9.24
CA ASP A 338 -7.03 11.48 -10.42
C ASP A 338 -6.68 12.98 -10.62
N PRO A 339 -5.40 13.30 -10.86
CA PRO A 339 -4.96 14.68 -11.11
C PRO A 339 -5.32 15.18 -12.53
N GLY A 340 -6.29 14.57 -13.23
CA GLY A 340 -6.60 14.86 -14.63
C GLY A 340 -7.06 16.30 -14.89
N PHE A 341 -7.64 16.95 -13.88
CA PHE A 341 -8.08 18.34 -13.92
C PHE A 341 -7.13 19.33 -13.24
N ALA A 342 -5.98 18.86 -12.78
CA ALA A 342 -5.06 19.68 -12.03
C ALA A 342 -4.52 20.85 -12.86
N LYS A 343 -4.38 21.99 -12.20
CA LYS A 343 -3.87 23.23 -12.80
C LYS A 343 -2.62 23.67 -12.05
N GLN A 344 -1.65 24.19 -12.77
CA GLN A 344 -0.51 24.83 -12.14
C GLN A 344 -1.01 26.00 -11.29
N LYS A 345 -0.49 26.12 -10.07
CA LYS A 345 -0.80 27.21 -9.17
C LYS A 345 -0.23 28.50 -9.75
N ARG A 346 -1.08 29.30 -10.41
CA ARG A 346 -0.76 30.65 -10.87
C ARG A 346 -1.45 31.64 -9.92
N LEU A 347 -0.67 32.52 -9.30
CA LEU A 347 -1.22 33.66 -8.56
C LEU A 347 -1.54 34.79 -9.56
N PRO A 348 -2.65 35.53 -9.41
CA PRO A 348 -3.70 35.41 -8.39
C PRO A 348 -4.87 34.48 -8.79
N ASP A 349 -4.81 33.88 -9.99
CA ASP A 349 -5.95 33.28 -10.70
C ASP A 349 -6.53 31.98 -10.12
N LEU A 350 -5.88 31.40 -9.10
CA LEU A 350 -6.43 30.26 -8.37
C LEU A 350 -6.65 30.63 -6.91
N TYR A 351 -7.89 30.47 -6.44
CA TYR A 351 -8.21 30.25 -5.05
C TYR A 351 -7.43 29.02 -4.57
N PRO A 352 -6.26 29.18 -3.89
CA PRO A 352 -5.40 28.04 -3.55
C PRO A 352 -6.13 27.07 -2.62
N ASN A 353 -7.18 27.56 -1.97
CA ASN A 353 -7.96 26.83 -1.00
C ASN A 353 -9.22 26.15 -1.57
N ILE A 354 -9.45 26.21 -2.89
CA ILE A 354 -10.66 25.65 -3.50
C ILE A 354 -10.79 24.13 -3.27
N ASP A 355 -9.68 23.39 -3.26
CA ASP A 355 -9.71 21.95 -3.02
C ASP A 355 -10.12 21.61 -1.58
N PHE A 356 -9.58 22.35 -0.60
CA PHE A 356 -9.95 22.20 0.80
C PHE A 356 -11.42 22.57 1.02
N TYR A 357 -11.85 23.73 0.46
CA TYR A 357 -13.23 24.19 0.52
C TYR A 357 -14.18 23.13 -0.05
N ARG A 358 -13.89 22.65 -1.27
CA ARG A 358 -14.71 21.66 -1.95
C ARG A 358 -14.81 20.38 -1.13
N THR A 359 -13.68 19.86 -0.66
CA THR A 359 -13.65 18.61 0.11
C THR A 359 -14.50 18.72 1.38
N ILE A 360 -14.30 19.76 2.19
CA ILE A 360 -15.02 19.97 3.45
C ILE A 360 -16.52 20.17 3.19
N ARG A 361 -16.90 20.97 2.18
CA ARG A 361 -18.31 21.19 1.82
C ARG A 361 -19.00 19.91 1.36
N LEU A 362 -18.30 19.06 0.60
CA LEU A 362 -18.86 17.78 0.15
C LEU A 362 -19.10 16.85 1.35
N LEU A 363 -18.15 16.78 2.30
CA LEU A 363 -18.31 16.02 3.55
C LEU A 363 -19.53 16.47 4.35
N MET A 364 -19.72 17.79 4.52
CA MET A 364 -20.88 18.34 5.22
C MET A 364 -22.21 18.05 4.52
N SER A 365 -22.19 17.96 3.20
CA SER A 365 -23.41 17.72 2.42
C SER A 365 -23.81 16.24 2.35
N ILE A 366 -23.02 15.31 2.92
CA ILE A 366 -23.34 13.86 2.85
C ILE A 366 -24.75 13.59 3.40
N SER A 367 -25.12 14.18 4.54
CA SER A 367 -26.42 13.95 5.19
C SER A 367 -27.61 14.64 4.51
N THR A 368 -27.36 15.63 3.65
CA THR A 368 -28.42 16.50 3.09
C THR A 368 -28.56 16.40 1.58
N SER A 369 -27.50 16.02 0.87
CA SER A 369 -27.50 15.92 -0.59
C SER A 369 -28.18 14.64 -1.05
N LYS A 370 -29.21 14.78 -1.88
CA LYS A 370 -29.88 13.65 -2.54
C LYS A 370 -28.89 12.73 -3.27
N TYR A 371 -27.86 13.28 -3.92
CA TYR A 371 -26.84 12.50 -4.62
C TYR A 371 -26.11 11.50 -3.69
N TYR A 372 -25.78 11.92 -2.47
CA TYR A 372 -25.09 11.07 -1.51
C TYR A 372 -26.05 10.11 -0.79
N GLN A 373 -27.29 10.54 -0.54
CA GLN A 373 -28.34 9.67 -0.01
C GLN A 373 -28.71 8.54 -0.98
N ASP A 374 -28.83 8.82 -2.27
CA ASP A 374 -29.08 7.81 -3.31
C ASP A 374 -27.91 6.79 -3.43
N LYS A 375 -26.72 7.11 -2.89
CA LYS A 375 -25.57 6.20 -2.78
C LYS A 375 -25.50 5.43 -1.45
N ASN A 376 -26.51 5.59 -0.58
CA ASN A 376 -26.59 5.03 0.76
C ASN A 376 -25.42 5.49 1.67
N MET A 377 -24.97 6.74 1.51
CA MET A 377 -23.94 7.29 2.40
C MET A 377 -24.58 7.84 3.67
N ILE A 378 -23.91 7.56 4.80
CA ILE A 378 -24.31 7.96 6.13
C ILE A 378 -23.60 9.27 6.49
N GLY A 379 -24.37 10.21 7.04
CA GLY A 379 -23.84 11.49 7.53
C GLY A 379 -22.75 11.30 8.59
N ILE A 380 -21.85 12.27 8.66
CA ILE A 380 -20.78 12.31 9.65
C ILE A 380 -21.32 12.97 10.91
N ASP A 381 -20.90 12.48 12.08
CA ASP A 381 -21.20 13.11 13.37
C ASP A 381 -20.79 14.60 13.36
N ILE A 382 -21.69 15.45 13.86
CA ILE A 382 -21.50 16.90 13.85
C ILE A 382 -20.29 17.32 14.67
N GLU A 383 -19.97 16.63 15.76
CA GLU A 383 -18.82 16.94 16.60
C GLU A 383 -17.50 16.59 15.89
N ALA A 384 -17.49 15.54 15.06
CA ALA A 384 -16.33 15.22 14.23
C ALA A 384 -16.13 16.22 13.08
N LEU A 385 -17.21 16.82 12.55
CA LEU A 385 -17.13 17.83 11.48
C LEU A 385 -16.84 19.25 11.98
N ARG A 386 -17.25 19.58 13.20
CA ARG A 386 -17.13 20.91 13.81
C ARG A 386 -15.75 21.57 13.68
N PRO A 387 -14.61 20.91 13.95
CA PRO A 387 -13.31 21.53 13.75
C PRO A 387 -13.05 21.94 12.28
N PHE A 388 -13.46 21.10 11.33
CA PHE A 388 -13.27 21.35 9.90
C PHE A 388 -14.19 22.45 9.38
N ASP A 389 -15.42 22.53 9.88
CA ASP A 389 -16.32 23.66 9.60
C ASP A 389 -15.73 24.98 10.06
N LYS A 390 -15.15 24.99 11.26
CA LYS A 390 -14.53 26.21 11.79
C LYS A 390 -13.28 26.63 11.03
N ILE A 391 -12.49 25.68 10.54
CA ILE A 391 -11.38 25.95 9.62
C ILE A 391 -11.93 26.61 8.35
N LEU A 392 -12.94 26.00 7.73
CA LEU A 392 -13.54 26.52 6.50
C LEU A 392 -14.07 27.95 6.67
N TYR A 393 -14.82 28.20 7.75
CA TYR A 393 -15.35 29.52 8.08
C TYR A 393 -14.23 30.56 8.21
N THR A 394 -13.17 30.23 8.96
CA THR A 394 -12.01 31.12 9.17
C THR A 394 -11.28 31.41 7.86
N MET A 395 -11.19 30.42 6.95
CA MET A 395 -10.57 30.61 5.64
C MET A 395 -11.40 31.53 4.74
N ILE A 396 -12.73 31.44 4.80
CA ILE A 396 -13.64 32.31 4.05
C ILE A 396 -13.57 33.75 4.59
N SER A 397 -13.56 33.94 5.90
CA SER A 397 -13.51 35.27 6.51
C SER A 397 -12.18 36.00 6.27
N ASN A 398 -11.08 35.27 6.12
CA ASN A 398 -9.73 35.83 5.97
C ASN A 398 -9.27 35.99 4.51
N ASP A 399 -10.19 35.95 3.54
CA ASP A 399 -9.91 35.86 2.11
C ASP A 399 -9.17 34.56 1.74
N LEU A 400 -9.87 33.70 0.98
CA LEU A 400 -9.38 32.40 0.52
C LEU A 400 -8.07 32.49 -0.28
N VAL A 401 -7.69 33.66 -0.79
CA VAL A 401 -6.45 33.88 -1.55
C VAL A 401 -5.23 34.07 -0.64
N LYS A 402 -5.40 34.61 0.57
CA LYS A 402 -4.29 35.01 1.46
C LYS A 402 -4.01 34.00 2.59
N SER A 403 -4.98 33.15 2.93
CA SER A 403 -4.86 32.22 4.05
C SER A 403 -4.14 30.92 3.68
N SER A 404 -3.19 30.50 4.53
CA SER A 404 -2.58 29.17 4.45
C SER A 404 -3.43 28.18 5.25
N PHE A 405 -3.98 27.16 4.57
CA PHE A 405 -4.80 26.12 5.19
C PHE A 405 -4.16 25.55 6.46
N ILE A 406 -2.87 25.16 6.42
CA ILE A 406 -2.19 24.56 7.57
C ILE A 406 -2.03 25.55 8.73
N LYS A 407 -1.79 26.84 8.45
CA LYS A 407 -1.76 27.86 9.52
C LYS A 407 -3.12 27.96 10.20
N THR A 408 -4.20 28.07 9.42
CA THR A 408 -5.56 28.12 9.95
C THR A 408 -5.94 26.84 10.68
N PHE A 409 -5.52 25.67 10.19
CA PHE A 409 -5.70 24.39 10.86
C PHE A 409 -5.06 24.40 12.26
N ILE A 410 -3.81 24.85 12.37
CA ILE A 410 -3.08 24.94 13.64
C ILE A 410 -3.72 26.00 14.56
N GLU A 411 -4.14 27.15 14.04
CA GLU A 411 -4.81 28.20 14.82
C GLU A 411 -6.14 27.73 15.43
N VAL A 412 -6.98 27.05 14.63
CA VAL A 412 -8.24 26.47 15.12
C VAL A 412 -7.97 25.40 16.17
N PHE A 413 -6.93 24.59 15.95
CA PHE A 413 -6.50 23.58 16.91
C PHE A 413 -6.09 24.23 18.25
N ASP A 414 -5.19 25.21 18.21
CA ASP A 414 -4.59 25.86 19.39
C ASP A 414 -5.62 26.66 20.20
N ASN A 415 -6.45 27.45 19.52
CA ASN A 415 -7.31 28.42 20.17
C ASN A 415 -8.64 27.82 20.63
N LEU A 416 -9.19 26.88 19.87
CA LEU A 416 -10.55 26.38 20.10
C LEU A 416 -10.60 24.97 20.67
N LYS A 417 -9.48 24.23 20.65
CA LYS A 417 -9.36 22.86 21.17
C LYS A 417 -10.48 21.92 20.69
N LEU A 418 -10.90 22.09 19.44
CA LEU A 418 -12.04 21.35 18.86
C LEU A 418 -11.67 19.94 18.38
N PHE A 419 -10.38 19.66 18.20
CA PHE A 419 -9.91 18.33 17.85
C PHE A 419 -9.71 17.50 19.11
N HIS A 420 -10.34 16.33 19.18
CA HIS A 420 -10.25 15.45 20.33
C HIS A 420 -9.21 14.34 20.15
N HIS A 421 -8.86 14.00 18.91
CA HIS A 421 -8.03 12.85 18.59
C HIS A 421 -6.84 13.14 17.69
N ILE A 422 -6.75 14.35 17.16
CA ILE A 422 -5.52 14.88 16.56
C ILE A 422 -4.69 15.50 17.68
N TYR A 423 -3.37 15.29 17.65
CA TYR A 423 -2.45 15.85 18.64
C TYR A 423 -1.37 16.66 17.94
N TYR A 424 -0.61 17.44 18.69
CA TYR A 424 0.49 18.21 18.13
C TYR A 424 1.58 18.48 19.16
N LYS A 425 2.76 18.84 18.64
CA LYS A 425 3.90 19.27 19.42
C LYS A 425 4.50 20.51 18.77
N ASN A 426 4.66 21.56 19.55
CA ASN A 426 5.41 22.76 19.20
C ASN A 426 6.45 23.05 20.31
N LYS A 427 7.08 24.23 20.30
CA LYS A 427 8.09 24.60 21.31
C LYS A 427 7.54 24.67 22.75
N LYS A 428 6.23 24.88 22.92
CA LYS A 428 5.59 25.15 24.22
C LYS A 428 4.69 24.00 24.71
N VAL A 429 4.14 23.22 23.80
CA VAL A 429 3.09 22.23 24.08
C VAL A 429 3.43 20.92 23.37
N ASN A 430 3.20 19.80 24.05
CA ASN A 430 3.14 18.47 23.45
C ASN A 430 1.88 17.78 23.99
N THR A 431 0.88 17.58 23.13
CA THR A 431 -0.40 16.96 23.52
C THR A 431 -0.44 15.46 23.27
N LEU A 432 0.61 14.86 22.70
CA LEU A 432 0.63 13.43 22.40
C LEU A 432 0.57 12.60 23.69
N PRO A 433 -0.31 11.58 23.79
CA PRO A 433 -0.37 10.71 24.95
C PRO A 433 0.97 10.00 25.23
N PRO A 434 1.32 9.76 26.51
CA PRO A 434 2.52 9.00 26.86
C PRO A 434 2.47 7.58 26.28
N ASN A 435 3.65 7.01 25.97
CA ASN A 435 3.81 5.68 25.35
C ASN A 435 3.19 5.54 23.95
N SER A 436 2.84 6.64 23.29
CA SER A 436 2.35 6.62 21.91
C SER A 436 3.41 6.08 20.94
N VAL A 437 3.01 5.14 20.08
CA VAL A 437 3.85 4.59 19.02
C VAL A 437 3.79 5.48 17.79
N ILE A 438 4.95 5.87 17.27
CA ILE A 438 5.08 6.65 16.03
C ILE A 438 5.40 5.69 14.88
N LEU A 439 4.66 5.82 13.77
CA LEU A 439 4.75 4.88 12.65
C LEU A 439 5.89 5.22 11.69
N ASN A 440 6.06 6.50 11.35
CA ASN A 440 7.07 6.95 10.41
C ASN A 440 8.33 7.43 11.14
N LYS A 441 9.51 7.10 10.58
CA LYS A 441 10.81 7.48 11.15
C LYS A 441 11.10 8.98 11.04
N ILE A 442 10.59 9.60 9.98
CA ILE A 442 10.76 11.03 9.66
C ILE A 442 9.37 11.62 9.43
N PRO A 443 9.04 12.77 10.05
CA PRO A 443 7.77 13.45 9.81
C PRO A 443 7.52 13.78 8.34
N TYR A 444 6.29 13.58 7.89
CA TYR A 444 5.87 13.95 6.53
C TYR A 444 5.71 15.46 6.41
N LYS A 445 6.32 16.08 5.40
CA LYS A 445 6.33 17.54 5.27
C LYS A 445 4.99 18.05 4.70
N LEU A 446 4.42 19.03 5.38
CA LEU A 446 3.23 19.79 4.99
C LEU A 446 3.60 21.15 4.41
#